data_AF-A0A496W6H9-F1
#
_entry.id   AF-A0A496W6H9-F1
#
_cell.length_a   1.000
_cell.length_b   1.000
_cell.length_c   1.000
_cell.angle_alpha   90.00
_cell.angle_beta   90.00
_cell.angle_gamma   90.00
#
_symmetry.space_group_name_H-M   'P 1'
#
loop_
_entity.id
_entity.type
_entity.pdbx_description
1 polymer ?
#
loop_
_entity_poly.entity_id
_entity_poly.type
_entity_poly.pdbx_seq_one_letter_code
_entity_poly.pdbx_strand_id
1 'polypeptide(L)'
;MEMTQLKALLNQILAEHDAPSVRYRGLAISTHVVEALSLITQTLQILLPSYTLWELGQNEAPALPIHRADFIEKAFEMPQTGLIISLPENGMFEWSNLEQRAFWAALSETYERHTVIAVFADTFENTSQVEPYFNVKSLSSLPLRVWISKYQF
;
A
#
# COMPACT_ATOMS: atom_id res chain seq x y z
N MET A 1 -13.04 4.48 -15.29
CA MET A 1 -11.58 4.60 -15.46
C MET A 1 -11.15 3.64 -16.53
N GLU A 2 -10.49 4.10 -17.60
CA GLU A 2 -9.99 3.20 -18.64
C GLU A 2 -8.75 2.44 -18.14
N MET A 3 -8.76 1.11 -18.23
CA MET A 3 -7.68 0.22 -17.77
C MET A 3 -6.30 0.65 -18.31
N THR A 4 -6.23 1.08 -19.57
CA THR A 4 -4.98 1.51 -20.23
C THR A 4 -4.36 2.75 -19.58
N GLN A 5 -5.19 3.73 -19.21
CA GLN A 5 -4.74 4.97 -18.56
C GLN A 5 -4.24 4.70 -17.14
N LEU A 6 -4.98 3.88 -16.38
CA LEU A 6 -4.56 3.45 -15.04
C LEU A 6 -3.22 2.72 -15.09
N LYS A 7 -3.09 1.75 -16.01
CA LYS A 7 -1.86 0.96 -16.17
C LYS A 7 -0.65 1.84 -16.49
N ALA A 8 -0.79 2.78 -17.43
CA ALA A 8 0.28 3.70 -17.78
C ALA A 8 0.73 4.55 -16.58
N LEU A 9 -0.24 5.06 -15.82
CA LEU A 9 0.02 5.88 -14.65
C LEU A 9 0.69 5.11 -13.52
N LEU A 10 0.17 3.93 -13.16
CA LEU A 10 0.77 3.06 -12.16
C LEU A 10 2.18 2.65 -12.59
N ASN A 11 2.40 2.33 -13.86
CA ASN A 11 3.73 2.00 -14.37
C ASN A 11 4.72 3.17 -14.21
N GLN A 12 4.28 4.41 -14.43
CA GLN A 12 5.10 5.59 -14.19
C GLN A 12 5.44 5.76 -12.70
N ILE A 13 4.44 5.64 -11.81
CA ILE A 13 4.64 5.76 -10.35
C ILE A 13 5.63 4.69 -9.85
N LEU A 14 5.47 3.44 -10.31
CA LEU A 14 6.35 2.34 -9.95
C LEU A 14 7.78 2.58 -10.46
N ALA A 15 7.94 3.06 -11.70
CA ALA A 15 9.27 3.41 -12.24
C ALA A 15 9.96 4.54 -11.46
N GLU A 16 9.19 5.55 -11.01
CA GLU A 16 9.71 6.62 -10.14
C GLU A 16 10.11 6.07 -8.76
N HIS A 17 9.32 5.16 -8.20
CA HIS A 17 9.54 4.54 -6.88
C HIS A 17 10.67 3.51 -6.85
N ASP A 18 10.91 2.83 -7.98
CA ASP A 18 11.98 1.84 -8.12
C ASP A 18 13.34 2.47 -8.45
N ALA A 19 13.41 3.79 -8.64
CA ALA A 19 14.64 4.49 -8.95
C ALA A 19 15.74 4.23 -7.89
N PRO A 20 17.03 4.13 -8.27
CA PRO A 20 18.13 3.84 -7.33
C PRO A 20 18.29 4.85 -6.19
N SER A 21 17.81 6.08 -6.37
CA SER A 21 17.83 7.12 -5.35
C SER A 21 16.77 6.94 -4.26
N VAL A 22 15.74 6.13 -4.51
CA VAL A 22 14.65 5.88 -3.57
C VAL A 22 15.04 4.74 -2.63
N ARG A 23 15.23 5.07 -1.36
CA ARG A 23 15.61 4.08 -0.33
C ARG A 23 14.44 3.61 0.52
N TYR A 24 13.41 4.43 0.67
CA TYR A 24 12.17 4.07 1.35
C TYR A 24 11.23 3.42 0.35
N ARG A 25 10.89 2.16 0.60
CA ARG A 25 10.20 1.24 -0.33
C ARG A 25 8.72 1.06 0.00
N GLY A 26 8.20 1.76 1.00
CA GLY A 26 6.76 1.82 1.27
C GLY A 26 6.04 2.77 0.32
N LEU A 27 4.95 2.29 -0.27
CA LEU A 27 4.05 3.06 -1.12
C LEU A 27 2.61 2.80 -0.68
N ALA A 28 1.75 3.81 -0.72
CA ALA A 28 0.32 3.56 -0.60
C ALA A 28 -0.48 4.26 -1.71
N ILE A 29 -1.61 3.66 -2.09
CA ILE A 29 -2.50 4.14 -3.13
C ILE A 29 -3.92 4.10 -2.56
N SER A 30 -4.65 5.21 -2.67
CA SER A 30 -6.03 5.27 -2.23
C SER A 30 -6.96 5.88 -3.26
N THR A 31 -8.25 5.55 -3.12
CA THR A 31 -9.33 6.13 -3.92
C THR A 31 -10.63 6.19 -3.12
N HIS A 32 -11.45 7.19 -3.42
CA HIS A 32 -12.82 7.30 -2.92
C HIS A 32 -13.80 6.38 -3.66
N VAL A 33 -13.38 5.82 -4.80
CA VAL A 33 -14.21 4.96 -5.64
C VAL A 33 -13.93 3.51 -5.28
N VAL A 34 -14.79 2.90 -4.47
CA VAL A 34 -14.59 1.55 -3.92
C VAL A 34 -14.39 0.51 -5.04
N GLU A 35 -15.14 0.61 -6.13
CA GLU A 35 -15.03 -0.29 -7.28
C GLU A 35 -13.68 -0.17 -8.01
N ALA A 36 -12.98 0.95 -7.83
CA ALA A 36 -11.65 1.13 -8.40
C ALA A 36 -10.55 0.43 -7.59
N LEU A 37 -10.79 0.07 -6.31
CA LEU A 37 -9.79 -0.61 -5.47
C LEU A 37 -9.38 -1.96 -6.06
N SER A 38 -10.35 -2.81 -6.42
CA SER A 38 -10.07 -4.10 -7.05
C SER A 38 -9.37 -3.93 -8.40
N LEU A 39 -9.75 -2.92 -9.18
CA LEU A 39 -9.13 -2.60 -10.46
C LEU A 39 -7.66 -2.15 -10.31
N ILE A 40 -7.37 -1.32 -9.30
CA ILE A 40 -6.00 -0.91 -8.96
C ILE A 40 -5.18 -2.14 -8.57
N THR A 41 -5.68 -2.95 -7.63
CA THR A 41 -4.99 -4.15 -7.14
C THR A 41 -4.69 -5.12 -8.27
N GLN A 42 -5.67 -5.41 -9.15
CA GLN A 42 -5.47 -6.26 -10.32
C GLN A 42 -4.45 -5.67 -11.31
N THR A 43 -4.49 -4.35 -11.54
CA THR A 43 -3.53 -3.69 -12.43
C THR A 43 -2.12 -3.75 -11.86
N LEU A 44 -1.96 -3.60 -10.54
CA LEU A 44 -0.67 -3.78 -9.86
C LEU A 44 -0.16 -5.21 -10.01
N GLN A 45 -1.00 -6.24 -9.82
CA GLN A 45 -0.58 -7.63 -10.05
C GLN A 45 -0.16 -7.91 -11.49
N ILE A 46 -0.80 -7.29 -12.48
CA ILE A 46 -0.41 -7.40 -13.90
C ILE A 46 0.97 -6.74 -14.13
N LEU A 47 1.24 -5.61 -13.48
CA LEU A 47 2.49 -4.87 -13.61
C LEU A 47 3.64 -5.50 -12.79
N LEU A 48 3.30 -6.15 -11.68
CA LEU A 48 4.21 -6.71 -10.69
C LEU A 48 3.90 -8.20 -10.46
N PRO A 49 4.05 -9.06 -11.48
CA PRO A 49 3.62 -10.47 -11.40
C PRO A 49 4.40 -11.30 -10.37
N SER A 50 5.54 -10.81 -9.89
CA SER A 50 6.36 -11.45 -8.86
C SER A 50 6.02 -11.02 -7.43
N TYR A 51 5.12 -10.05 -7.25
CA TYR A 51 4.72 -9.57 -5.93
C TYR A 51 3.64 -10.49 -5.36
N THR A 52 3.74 -10.79 -4.08
CA THR A 52 2.67 -11.47 -3.34
C THR A 52 1.53 -10.47 -3.14
N LEU A 53 0.28 -10.90 -3.36
CA LEU A 53 -0.90 -10.11 -3.03
C LEU A 53 -1.50 -10.64 -1.74
N TRP A 54 -1.61 -9.79 -0.72
CA TRP A 54 -2.47 -10.03 0.42
C TRP A 54 -3.84 -9.43 0.20
N GLU A 55 -4.83 -10.30 0.07
CA GLU A 55 -6.25 -9.99 0.16
C GLU A 55 -6.79 -10.83 1.30
N LEU A 56 -7.39 -10.21 2.32
CA LEU A 56 -7.66 -10.90 3.58
C LEU A 56 -8.57 -12.11 3.39
N GLY A 57 -8.19 -13.23 4.02
CA GLY A 57 -8.84 -14.52 3.84
C GLY A 57 -8.46 -15.25 2.53
N GLN A 58 -7.57 -14.66 1.71
CA GLN A 58 -7.10 -15.21 0.44
C GLN A 58 -5.57 -15.02 0.28
N ASN A 59 -4.99 -15.63 -0.76
CA ASN A 59 -3.68 -15.29 -1.31
C ASN A 59 -2.54 -15.12 -0.27
N GLU A 60 -2.27 -16.14 0.53
CA GLU A 60 -1.16 -16.16 1.52
C GLU A 60 -1.23 -15.06 2.61
N ALA A 61 -2.31 -14.27 2.65
CA ALA A 61 -2.53 -13.30 3.71
C ALA A 61 -2.62 -13.99 5.07
N PRO A 62 -2.11 -13.38 6.15
CA PRO A 62 -2.20 -13.97 7.47
C PRO A 62 -3.65 -14.22 7.89
N ALA A 63 -3.89 -15.33 8.59
CA ALA A 63 -5.21 -15.66 9.13
C ALA A 63 -5.65 -14.65 10.20
N LEU A 64 -6.94 -14.37 10.26
CA LEU A 64 -7.55 -13.49 11.26
C LEU A 64 -8.17 -14.29 12.42
N PRO A 65 -8.19 -13.75 13.65
CA PRO A 65 -7.57 -12.48 14.05
C PRO A 65 -6.04 -12.59 14.08
N ILE A 66 -5.35 -11.49 13.77
CA ILE A 66 -3.88 -11.40 13.83
C ILE A 66 -3.44 -10.28 14.75
N HIS A 67 -2.44 -10.56 15.58
CA HIS A 67 -1.83 -9.57 16.43
C HIS A 67 -0.95 -8.61 15.61
N ARG A 68 -0.93 -7.33 15.99
CA ARG A 68 -0.18 -6.28 15.28
C ARG A 68 1.27 -6.65 15.00
N ALA A 69 1.97 -7.18 16.01
CA ALA A 69 3.39 -7.53 15.88
C ALA A 69 3.62 -8.55 14.75
N ASP A 70 2.79 -9.60 14.70
CA ASP A 70 2.91 -10.66 13.71
C ASP A 70 2.60 -10.16 12.30
N PHE A 71 1.61 -9.28 12.17
CA PHE A 71 1.26 -8.69 10.87
C PHE A 71 2.39 -7.82 10.33
N ILE A 72 2.96 -6.95 11.17
CA ILE A 72 4.09 -6.08 10.81
C ILE A 72 5.32 -6.92 10.46
N GLU A 73 5.65 -7.93 11.27
CA GLU A 73 6.79 -8.82 11.01
C GLU A 73 6.64 -9.51 9.65
N LYS A 74 5.47 -10.12 9.38
CA LYS A 74 5.21 -10.80 8.11
C LYS A 74 5.22 -9.85 6.92
N ALA A 75 4.74 -8.62 7.08
CA ALA A 75 4.64 -7.65 6.00
C ALA A 75 6.00 -7.03 5.64
N PHE A 76 6.83 -6.72 6.65
CA PHE A 76 8.00 -5.86 6.48
C PHE A 76 9.35 -6.52 6.80
N GLU A 77 9.39 -7.57 7.63
CA GLU A 77 10.65 -8.20 8.07
C GLU A 77 10.95 -9.50 7.32
N MET A 78 9.92 -10.22 6.88
CA MET A 78 10.11 -11.46 6.15
C MET A 78 10.61 -11.21 4.72
N PRO A 79 11.66 -11.91 4.25
CA PRO A 79 12.15 -11.76 2.90
C PRO A 79 11.06 -12.08 1.87
N GLN A 80 10.75 -11.10 1.02
CA GLN A 80 9.82 -11.25 -0.10
C GLN A 80 10.35 -10.48 -1.32
N THR A 81 9.90 -10.83 -2.53
CA THR A 81 10.23 -10.05 -3.73
C THR A 81 9.56 -8.67 -3.70
N GLY A 82 8.36 -8.62 -3.14
CA GLY A 82 7.52 -7.45 -2.99
C GLY A 82 6.12 -7.87 -2.54
N LEU A 83 5.39 -6.95 -1.92
CA LEU A 83 4.10 -7.22 -1.31
C LEU A 83 3.08 -6.15 -1.70
N ILE A 84 1.90 -6.57 -2.14
CA ILE A 84 0.73 -5.71 -2.30
C ILE A 84 -0.25 -6.08 -1.20
N ILE A 85 -0.67 -5.13 -0.36
CA ILE A 85 -1.68 -5.35 0.68
C ILE A 85 -2.94 -4.59 0.26
N SER A 86 -3.99 -5.33 -0.10
CA SER A 86 -5.28 -4.75 -0.47
C SER A 86 -6.20 -4.67 0.76
N LEU A 87 -6.77 -3.49 0.98
CA LEU A 87 -7.64 -3.17 2.11
C LEU A 87 -7.03 -3.56 3.48
N PRO A 88 -5.83 -3.07 3.83
CA PRO A 88 -5.18 -3.40 5.10
C PRO A 88 -6.07 -3.11 6.33
N GLU A 89 -6.96 -2.12 6.24
CA GLU A 89 -7.92 -1.76 7.30
C GLU A 89 -8.79 -2.94 7.74
N ASN A 90 -9.15 -3.84 6.82
CA ASN A 90 -9.94 -5.01 7.13
C ASN A 90 -9.18 -6.03 7.99
N GLY A 91 -7.84 -6.00 7.97
CA GLY A 91 -6.98 -6.90 8.75
C GLY A 91 -6.63 -6.31 10.11
N MET A 92 -6.81 -5.01 10.25
CA MET A 92 -6.57 -4.23 11.46
C MET A 92 -7.88 -3.87 12.17
N PHE A 93 -9.00 -4.49 11.83
CA PHE A 93 -10.34 -4.08 12.30
C PHE A 93 -10.51 -4.17 13.83
N GLU A 94 -9.80 -5.08 14.50
CA GLU A 94 -9.79 -5.19 15.97
C GLU A 94 -8.67 -4.37 16.63
N TRP A 95 -7.78 -3.78 15.83
CA TRP A 95 -6.66 -3.03 16.35
C TRP A 95 -7.10 -1.66 16.81
N SER A 96 -6.48 -1.18 17.88
CA SER A 96 -6.63 0.21 18.32
C SER A 96 -6.08 1.18 17.28
N ASN A 97 -6.55 2.43 17.31
CA ASN A 97 -6.04 3.49 16.43
C ASN A 97 -4.51 3.65 16.51
N LEU A 98 -3.91 3.45 17.69
CA LEU A 98 -2.46 3.51 17.87
C LEU A 98 -1.75 2.40 17.10
N GLU A 99 -2.31 1.20 17.09
CA GLU A 99 -1.76 0.04 16.39
C GLU A 99 -1.91 0.17 14.88
N GLN A 100 -3.04 0.68 14.40
CA GLN A 100 -3.24 1.01 12.99
C GLN A 100 -2.22 2.07 12.51
N ARG A 101 -1.96 3.10 13.33
CA ARG A 101 -0.90 4.09 13.04
C ARG A 101 0.48 3.46 12.97
N ALA A 102 0.77 2.49 13.84
CA ALA A 102 2.05 1.79 13.82
C ALA A 102 2.28 1.02 12.51
N PHE A 103 1.24 0.48 11.88
CA PHE A 103 1.35 -0.08 10.54
C PHE A 103 1.75 0.97 9.50
N TRP A 104 1.08 2.13 9.47
CA TRP A 104 1.39 3.20 8.52
C TRP A 104 2.79 3.80 8.74
N ALA A 105 3.21 3.93 10.00
CA ALA A 105 4.57 4.30 10.35
C ALA A 105 5.58 3.28 9.79
N ALA A 106 5.38 1.99 10.05
CA ALA A 106 6.26 0.92 9.55
C ALA A 106 6.31 0.89 8.02
N LEU A 107 5.18 1.08 7.34
CA LEU A 107 5.14 1.20 5.88
C LEU A 107 6.01 2.38 5.42
N SER A 108 5.87 3.56 6.02
CA SER A 108 6.65 4.74 5.63
C SER A 108 8.16 4.57 5.89
N GLU A 109 8.52 3.76 6.88
CA GLU A 109 9.89 3.54 7.34
C GLU A 109 10.55 2.29 6.71
N THR A 110 9.91 1.68 5.70
CA THR A 110 10.44 0.49 5.01
C THR A 110 11.71 0.86 4.22
N TYR A 111 12.87 0.91 4.88
CA TYR A 111 14.14 1.36 4.31
C TYR A 111 14.98 0.19 3.77
N GLU A 112 15.38 0.25 2.50
CA GLU A 112 16.24 -0.75 1.82
C GLU A 112 15.77 -2.21 1.93
N ARG A 113 14.46 -2.41 2.10
CA ARG A 113 13.79 -3.71 2.14
C ARG A 113 13.03 -3.96 0.84
N HIS A 114 12.25 -5.04 0.79
CA HIS A 114 11.30 -5.25 -0.31
C HIS A 114 10.23 -4.16 -0.30
N THR A 115 9.69 -3.89 -1.49
CA THR A 115 8.62 -2.91 -1.67
C THR A 115 7.32 -3.45 -1.11
N VAL A 116 6.65 -2.64 -0.31
CA VAL A 116 5.30 -2.90 0.19
C VAL A 116 4.37 -1.82 -0.33
N ILE A 117 3.31 -2.22 -1.01
CA ILE A 117 2.30 -1.33 -1.61
C ILE A 117 0.96 -1.57 -0.91
N ALA A 118 0.46 -0.59 -0.17
CA ALA A 118 -0.87 -0.66 0.43
C ALA A 118 -1.92 -0.01 -0.48
N VAL A 119 -2.99 -0.73 -0.81
CA VAL A 119 -4.15 -0.21 -1.56
C VAL A 119 -5.34 -0.12 -0.60
N PHE A 120 -5.85 1.08 -0.32
CA PHE A 120 -6.85 1.27 0.73
C PHE A 120 -7.97 2.25 0.35
N ALA A 121 -9.13 2.13 1.00
CA ALA A 121 -10.24 3.06 0.77
C ALA A 121 -9.92 4.44 1.35
N ASP A 122 -10.13 5.49 0.56
CA ASP A 122 -9.82 6.87 0.93
C ASP A 122 -10.89 7.49 1.83
N THR A 123 -11.13 6.91 3.00
CA THR A 123 -12.07 7.44 3.99
C THR A 123 -11.39 8.48 4.88
N PHE A 124 -12.17 9.34 5.54
CA PHE A 124 -11.63 10.28 6.53
C PHE A 124 -10.83 9.56 7.62
N GLU A 125 -11.34 8.43 8.10
CA GLU A 125 -10.70 7.61 9.12
C GLU A 125 -9.33 7.10 8.65
N ASN A 126 -9.28 6.39 7.51
CA ASN A 126 -8.03 5.84 6.98
C ASN A 126 -7.02 6.95 6.67
N THR A 127 -7.46 8.01 6.00
CA THR A 127 -6.60 9.13 5.61
C THR A 127 -5.99 9.84 6.82
N SER A 128 -6.73 9.98 7.92
CA SER A 128 -6.21 10.55 9.17
C SER A 128 -5.09 9.72 9.82
N GLN A 129 -5.01 8.42 9.51
CA GLN A 129 -3.93 7.55 9.99
C GLN A 129 -2.68 7.59 9.08
N VAL A 130 -2.85 7.90 7.79
CA VAL A 130 -1.79 7.86 6.76
C VAL A 130 -1.07 9.20 6.63
N GLU A 131 -1.80 10.31 6.63
CA GLU A 131 -1.29 11.68 6.44
C GLU A 131 -0.10 12.07 7.35
N PRO A 132 0.01 11.60 8.61
CA PRO A 132 1.17 11.90 9.44
C PRO A 132 2.49 11.39 8.84
N TYR A 133 2.47 10.30 8.08
CA TYR A 133 3.67 9.55 7.65
C TYR A 133 4.01 9.71 6.17
N PHE A 134 3.04 10.11 5.35
CA PHE A 134 3.19 10.17 3.89
C PHE A 134 2.91 11.57 3.32
N ASN A 135 3.60 11.90 2.23
CA ASN A 135 3.26 13.01 1.34
C ASN A 135 2.29 12.51 0.28
N VAL A 136 1.24 13.29 0.02
CA VAL A 136 0.23 12.96 -0.99
C VAL A 136 0.57 13.59 -2.33
N LYS A 137 0.57 12.77 -3.38
CA LYS A 137 0.61 13.19 -4.79
C LYS A 137 -0.76 12.90 -5.39
N SER A 138 -1.58 13.94 -5.52
CA SER A 138 -2.86 13.85 -6.22
C SER A 138 -2.61 13.79 -7.72
N LEU A 139 -3.28 12.86 -8.40
CA LEU A 139 -3.15 12.67 -9.84
C LEU A 139 -4.32 13.40 -10.51
N SER A 140 -4.05 14.52 -11.19
CA SER A 140 -5.09 15.41 -11.73
C SER A 140 -6.06 14.74 -12.72
N SER A 141 -5.68 13.59 -13.29
CA SER A 141 -6.46 12.86 -14.30
C SER A 141 -7.30 11.71 -13.74
N LEU A 142 -7.10 11.28 -12.49
CA LEU A 142 -7.82 10.12 -11.91
C LEU A 142 -8.19 10.38 -10.44
N PRO A 143 -9.29 9.79 -9.92
CA PRO A 143 -9.69 9.91 -8.52
C PRO A 143 -8.82 9.03 -7.61
N LEU A 144 -7.50 9.17 -7.72
CA LEU A 144 -6.48 8.39 -7.04
C LEU A 144 -5.50 9.31 -6.33
N ARG A 145 -5.12 8.91 -5.12
CA ARG A 145 -4.02 9.52 -4.38
C ARG A 145 -2.89 8.51 -4.23
N VAL A 146 -1.68 8.99 -4.44
CA VAL A 146 -0.45 8.22 -4.19
C VAL A 146 0.22 8.83 -2.97
N TRP A 147 0.60 7.97 -2.04
CA TRP A 147 1.17 8.32 -0.76
C TRP A 147 2.61 7.82 -0.74
N ILE A 148 3.55 8.76 -0.68
CA ILE A 148 4.98 8.49 -0.73
C ILE A 148 5.56 8.82 0.65
N SER A 149 6.46 7.99 1.17
CA SER A 149 7.05 8.19 2.49
C SER A 149 7.61 9.62 2.64
N LYS A 150 7.33 10.27 3.77
CA LYS A 150 7.92 11.60 4.07
C LYS A 150 9.44 11.56 4.18
N TYR A 151 10.01 10.39 4.45
CA TYR A 151 11.45 10.21 4.57
C TYR A 151 12.15 10.02 3.21
N GLN A 152 11.40 9.96 2.10
CA GLN A 152 11.94 9.78 0.75
C GLN A 152 12.61 11.04 0.18
N PHE A 153 12.41 12.21 0.80
CA PHE A 153 12.91 13.52 0.34
C PHE A 153 13.84 14.18 1.36
#